data_AF-A0A1L9H0T9-F1
#
_entry.id   AF-A0A1L9H0T9-F1
#
_cell.length_a   1.000
_cell.length_b   1.000
_cell.length_c   1.000
_cell.angle_alpha   90.00
_cell.angle_beta   90.00
_cell.angle_gamma   90.00
#
_symmetry.space_group_name_H-M   'P 1'
#
loop_
_entity.id
_entity.type
_entity.pdbx_description
1 polymer ?
#
loop_
_entity_poly.entity_id
_entity_poly.type
_entity_poly.pdbx_seq_one_letter_code
_entity_poly.pdbx_strand_id
1 'polypeptide(L)'
;MTLKFITISKDSPSYPSRLLELKNPPPKIHIAGSLIEEDALSLAVVGSRKMTGYGKDVCEEIVSQVAQAGVTIVSGLVSGVDMAAHRAALKAGGRSIGILGFGADFAHKVPDKNVLCNMADSSGAIITEFNDNEEGAPWTFPKRDRIIAALASAVLVVEAAEKSGTMYTVSAARELKKEVMAIPGNIFSPVSKGTNQLIKGGARLVCGVSDILEVLDVSNKAKKIACRKNFPVSNEEKVVLEVLKNGDLYIDDVAVKTGISISVISAHLTSLELKGMVKNVGGGVYRKV
;
A
#
# COMPACT_ATOMS: atom_id res chain seq x y z
N MET A 1 -16.87 -2.17 21.79
CA MET A 1 -15.59 -2.04 21.05
C MET A 1 -15.25 -0.56 21.02
N THR A 2 -14.06 -0.18 21.48
CA THR A 2 -13.65 1.22 21.55
C THR A 2 -12.42 1.39 20.67
N LEU A 3 -12.60 1.91 19.47
CA LEU A 3 -11.48 2.33 18.62
C LEU A 3 -10.78 3.51 19.28
N LYS A 4 -9.45 3.46 19.39
CA LYS A 4 -8.65 4.56 19.91
C LYS A 4 -8.05 5.32 18.75
N PHE A 5 -8.62 6.49 18.46
CA PHE A 5 -8.09 7.38 17.44
C PHE A 5 -7.04 8.34 18.02
N ILE A 6 -5.93 8.49 17.31
CA ILE A 6 -4.92 9.54 17.53
C ILE A 6 -5.02 10.57 16.42
N THR A 7 -4.82 11.85 16.76
CA THR A 7 -4.86 12.94 15.77
C THR A 7 -3.44 13.25 15.30
N ILE A 8 -3.24 13.31 13.99
CA ILE A 8 -1.96 13.68 13.36
C ILE A 8 -2.18 14.93 12.51
N SER A 9 -1.44 16.00 12.81
CA SER A 9 -1.41 17.22 12.00
C SER A 9 -0.56 17.03 10.74
N LYS A 10 -0.89 17.75 9.65
CA LYS A 10 -0.13 17.75 8.39
C LYS A 10 1.36 18.13 8.55
N ASP A 11 1.68 18.88 9.60
CA ASP A 11 3.05 19.35 9.88
C ASP A 11 3.85 18.31 10.69
N SER A 12 3.21 17.20 11.11
CA SER A 12 3.86 16.12 11.83
C SER A 12 4.70 15.25 10.89
N PRO A 13 5.92 14.82 11.28
CA PRO A 13 6.69 13.83 10.53
C PRO A 13 5.97 12.48 10.33
N SER A 14 5.02 12.16 11.21
CA SER A 14 4.18 10.95 11.11
C SER A 14 3.00 11.08 10.16
N TYR A 15 2.77 12.28 9.60
CA TYR A 15 1.71 12.49 8.62
C TYR A 15 2.07 11.81 7.30
N PRO A 16 1.16 11.02 6.68
CA PRO A 16 1.47 10.32 5.45
C PRO A 16 1.83 11.28 4.32
N SER A 17 3.09 11.26 3.88
CA SER A 17 3.61 12.20 2.88
C SER A 17 2.81 12.20 1.58
N ARG A 18 2.24 11.06 1.18
CA ARG A 18 1.37 10.95 0.01
C ARG A 18 0.10 11.81 0.08
N LEU A 19 -0.40 12.10 1.27
CA LEU A 19 -1.55 12.98 1.42
C LEU A 19 -1.19 14.44 1.10
N LEU A 20 0.09 14.81 1.20
CA LEU A 20 0.59 16.14 0.83
C LEU A 20 0.61 16.35 -0.70
N GLU A 21 0.52 15.28 -1.49
CA GLU A 21 0.41 15.34 -2.95
C GLU A 21 -0.99 15.79 -3.41
N LEU A 22 -1.99 15.74 -2.53
CA LEU A 22 -3.32 16.24 -2.82
C LEU A 22 -3.28 17.75 -3.00
N LYS A 23 -4.08 18.28 -3.94
CA LYS A 23 -4.26 19.72 -4.14
C LYS A 23 -4.66 20.45 -2.84
N ASN A 24 -5.49 19.80 -2.02
CA ASN A 24 -5.95 20.29 -0.73
C ASN A 24 -5.71 19.23 0.35
N PRO A 25 -4.48 19.08 0.88
CA PRO A 25 -4.19 18.05 1.87
C PRO A 25 -4.99 18.29 3.17
N PRO A 26 -5.54 17.25 3.83
CA PRO A 26 -6.25 17.43 5.08
C PRO A 26 -5.32 18.03 6.14
N PRO A 27 -5.72 19.11 6.84
CA PRO A 27 -4.85 19.76 7.83
C PRO A 27 -4.53 18.84 9.03
N LYS A 28 -5.43 17.89 9.32
CA LYS A 28 -5.24 16.83 10.29
C LYS A 28 -6.00 15.59 9.83
N ILE A 29 -5.57 14.44 10.31
CA ILE A 29 -6.29 13.17 10.19
C ILE A 29 -6.34 12.47 11.54
N HIS A 30 -7.34 11.64 11.73
CA HIS A 30 -7.52 10.79 12.89
C HIS A 30 -7.25 9.34 12.48
N ILE A 31 -6.41 8.63 13.23
CA ILE A 31 -5.99 7.26 12.92
C ILE A 31 -6.25 6.35 14.12
N ALA A 32 -6.93 5.22 13.90
CA ALA A 32 -6.94 4.09 14.83
C ALA A 32 -6.14 2.92 14.23
N GLY A 33 -5.22 2.34 14.99
CA GLY A 33 -4.24 1.37 14.49
C GLY A 33 -2.91 2.03 14.12
N SER A 34 -2.19 1.47 13.15
CA SER A 34 -0.84 1.94 12.79
C SER A 34 -0.58 1.92 11.29
N LEU A 35 0.09 2.98 10.82
CA LEU A 35 0.68 3.04 9.50
C LEU A 35 2.16 2.68 9.61
N ILE A 36 2.64 1.85 8.67
CA ILE A 36 4.02 1.39 8.60
C ILE A 36 4.63 1.71 7.23
N GLU A 37 5.95 1.59 7.09
CA GLU A 37 6.63 1.94 5.84
C GLU A 37 6.18 1.05 4.67
N GLU A 38 5.87 -0.22 4.95
CA GLU A 38 5.39 -1.19 3.98
C GLU A 38 4.06 -0.76 3.33
N ASP A 39 3.26 0.07 3.99
CA ASP A 39 2.00 0.61 3.42
C ASP A 39 2.25 1.55 2.23
N ALA A 40 3.51 1.95 2.00
CA ALA A 40 3.92 2.57 0.75
C ALA A 40 3.66 1.64 -0.45
N LEU A 41 3.75 0.32 -0.32
CA LEU A 41 3.29 -0.59 -1.36
C LEU A 41 1.83 -0.95 -1.12
N SER A 42 0.93 -0.26 -1.81
CA SER A 42 -0.51 -0.36 -1.56
C SER A 42 -1.35 -0.27 -2.82
N LEU A 43 -2.51 -0.92 -2.78
CA LEU A 43 -3.52 -0.93 -3.83
C LEU A 43 -4.85 -0.42 -3.29
N ALA A 44 -5.41 0.61 -3.93
CA ALA A 44 -6.79 0.99 -3.65
C ALA A 44 -7.72 0.03 -4.38
N VAL A 45 -8.64 -0.62 -3.68
CA VAL A 45 -9.64 -1.50 -4.28
C VAL A 45 -11.02 -0.91 -4.04
N VAL A 46 -11.69 -0.49 -5.11
CA VAL A 46 -12.97 0.23 -5.01
C VAL A 46 -14.00 -0.31 -6.00
N GLY A 47 -15.28 -0.11 -5.69
CA GLY A 47 -16.33 -0.51 -6.63
C GLY A 47 -17.75 -0.37 -6.11
N SER A 48 -18.64 -1.18 -6.69
CA SER A 48 -20.07 -1.14 -6.47
C SER A 48 -20.42 -1.53 -5.04
N ARG A 49 -21.30 -0.75 -4.42
CA ARG A 49 -21.93 -1.10 -3.13
C ARG A 49 -22.90 -2.27 -3.26
N LYS A 50 -23.46 -2.47 -4.47
CA LYS A 50 -24.30 -3.60 -4.87
C LYS A 50 -23.45 -4.53 -5.73
N MET A 51 -22.43 -5.11 -5.11
CA MET A 51 -21.50 -6.03 -5.77
C MET A 51 -22.21 -7.33 -6.12
N THR A 52 -21.86 -7.93 -7.25
CA THR A 52 -22.39 -9.23 -7.69
C THR A 52 -21.59 -10.40 -7.11
N GLY A 53 -22.03 -11.63 -7.38
CA GLY A 53 -21.21 -12.83 -7.10
C GLY A 53 -19.86 -12.77 -7.80
N TYR A 54 -19.84 -12.33 -9.07
CA TYR A 54 -18.60 -12.13 -9.81
C TYR A 54 -17.64 -11.16 -9.12
N GLY A 55 -18.12 -9.98 -8.72
CA GLY A 55 -17.29 -9.02 -7.99
C GLY A 55 -16.78 -9.56 -6.65
N LYS A 56 -17.59 -10.39 -5.98
CA LYS A 56 -17.18 -11.07 -4.74
C LYS A 56 -16.05 -12.07 -4.99
N ASP A 57 -16.19 -12.93 -5.99
CA ASP A 57 -15.17 -13.93 -6.35
C ASP A 57 -13.86 -13.26 -6.75
N VAL A 58 -13.94 -12.15 -7.50
CA VAL A 58 -12.78 -11.32 -7.84
C VAL A 58 -12.11 -10.76 -6.59
N CYS A 59 -12.88 -10.26 -5.61
CA CYS A 59 -12.29 -9.80 -4.35
C CYS A 59 -11.65 -10.95 -3.58
N GLU A 60 -12.34 -12.08 -3.43
CA GLU A 60 -11.83 -13.23 -2.67
C GLU A 60 -10.54 -13.80 -3.29
N GLU A 61 -10.45 -13.88 -4.61
CA GLU A 61 -9.28 -14.43 -5.30
C GLU A 61 -8.16 -13.40 -5.45
N ILE A 62 -8.42 -12.32 -6.18
CA ILE A 62 -7.37 -11.37 -6.60
C ILE A 62 -6.86 -10.58 -5.39
N VAL A 63 -7.75 -10.08 -4.53
CA VAL A 63 -7.31 -9.24 -3.39
C VAL A 63 -6.55 -10.08 -2.37
N SER A 64 -6.93 -11.35 -2.15
CA SER A 64 -6.17 -12.25 -1.29
C SER A 64 -4.76 -12.49 -1.81
N GLN A 65 -4.59 -12.74 -3.11
CA GLN A 65 -3.28 -12.94 -3.73
C GLN A 65 -2.41 -11.67 -3.69
N VAL A 66 -3.01 -10.49 -3.94
CA VAL A 66 -2.34 -9.20 -3.80
C VAL A 66 -1.86 -8.98 -2.36
N ALA A 67 -2.71 -9.28 -1.38
CA ALA A 67 -2.38 -9.14 0.03
C ALA A 67 -1.26 -10.11 0.46
N GLN A 68 -1.28 -11.36 -0.02
CA GLN A 68 -0.21 -12.35 0.19
C GLN A 68 1.12 -11.93 -0.44
N ALA A 69 1.08 -11.16 -1.54
CA ALA A 69 2.27 -10.56 -2.14
C ALA A 69 2.83 -9.36 -1.34
N GLY A 70 2.27 -9.06 -0.16
CA GLY A 70 2.74 -8.01 0.73
C GLY A 70 2.25 -6.60 0.35
N VAL A 71 1.21 -6.49 -0.47
CA VAL A 71 0.62 -5.21 -0.84
C VAL A 71 -0.51 -4.85 0.13
N THR A 72 -0.44 -3.67 0.75
CA THR A 72 -1.50 -3.18 1.63
C THR A 72 -2.74 -2.79 0.84
N ILE A 73 -3.92 -3.27 1.26
CA ILE A 73 -5.19 -2.92 0.60
C ILE A 73 -5.79 -1.68 1.22
N VAL A 74 -6.03 -0.64 0.41
CA VAL A 74 -6.69 0.60 0.84
C VAL A 74 -8.11 0.63 0.27
N SER A 75 -9.11 0.91 1.10
CA SER A 75 -10.47 1.11 0.60
C SER A 75 -11.32 1.95 1.55
N GLY A 76 -12.56 2.19 1.17
CA GLY A 76 -13.55 2.73 2.08
C GLY A 76 -14.12 1.66 3.00
N LEU A 77 -14.83 2.09 4.04
CA LEU A 77 -15.48 1.18 4.98
C LEU A 77 -16.99 1.09 4.74
N VAL A 78 -17.39 0.98 3.47
CA VAL A 78 -18.79 0.82 3.04
C VAL A 78 -19.06 -0.58 2.49
N SER A 79 -20.33 -0.93 2.32
CA SER A 79 -20.73 -2.23 1.79
C SER A 79 -20.26 -2.47 0.35
N GLY A 80 -20.28 -3.73 -0.09
CA GLY A 80 -19.93 -4.13 -1.46
C GLY A 80 -18.44 -4.40 -1.60
N VAL A 81 -17.85 -3.94 -2.71
CA VAL A 81 -16.43 -4.17 -3.08
C VAL A 81 -15.49 -3.74 -1.97
N ASP A 82 -15.69 -2.55 -1.42
CA ASP A 82 -14.89 -1.97 -0.34
C ASP A 82 -14.73 -2.95 0.85
N MET A 83 -15.84 -3.42 1.41
CA MET A 83 -15.82 -4.37 2.53
C MET A 83 -15.29 -5.75 2.13
N ALA A 84 -15.60 -6.22 0.91
CA ALA A 84 -15.12 -7.51 0.42
C ALA A 84 -13.60 -7.53 0.27
N ALA A 85 -13.01 -6.44 -0.24
CA ALA A 85 -11.57 -6.28 -0.38
C ALA A 85 -10.87 -6.28 0.99
N HIS A 86 -11.39 -5.52 1.96
CA HIS A 86 -10.87 -5.53 3.33
C HIS A 86 -10.91 -6.94 3.95
N ARG A 87 -12.04 -7.62 3.81
CA ARG A 87 -12.21 -8.97 4.35
C ARG A 87 -11.25 -9.97 3.69
N ALA A 88 -11.11 -9.94 2.37
CA ALA A 88 -10.19 -10.81 1.64
C ALA A 88 -8.74 -10.59 2.08
N ALA A 89 -8.31 -9.32 2.15
CA ALA A 89 -6.96 -8.97 2.59
C ALA A 89 -6.63 -9.47 4.00
N LEU A 90 -7.53 -9.19 4.97
CA LEU A 90 -7.34 -9.58 6.36
C LEU A 90 -7.41 -11.10 6.56
N LYS A 91 -8.32 -11.79 5.85
CA LYS A 91 -8.42 -13.26 5.88
C LYS A 91 -7.17 -13.92 5.32
N ALA A 92 -6.53 -13.31 4.33
CA ALA A 92 -5.26 -13.76 3.77
C ALA A 92 -4.04 -13.44 4.65
N GLY A 93 -4.24 -12.84 5.83
CA GLY A 93 -3.15 -12.44 6.75
C GLY A 93 -2.40 -11.19 6.29
N GLY A 94 -2.91 -10.47 5.29
CA GLY A 94 -2.32 -9.24 4.79
C GLY A 94 -2.77 -8.00 5.58
N ARG A 95 -2.28 -6.84 5.14
CA ARG A 95 -2.58 -5.55 5.76
C ARG A 95 -3.66 -4.80 5.01
N SER A 96 -4.44 -3.99 5.73
CA SER A 96 -5.47 -3.18 5.12
C SER A 96 -5.71 -1.84 5.82
N ILE A 97 -5.97 -0.78 5.06
CA ILE A 97 -6.24 0.57 5.56
C ILE A 97 -7.63 1.02 5.09
N GLY A 98 -8.52 1.31 6.04
CA GLY A 98 -9.89 1.70 5.79
C GLY A 98 -10.10 3.20 6.00
N ILE A 99 -10.72 3.89 5.03
CA ILE A 99 -10.98 5.33 5.12
C ILE A 99 -12.47 5.60 5.36
N LEU A 100 -12.77 6.28 6.47
CA LEU A 100 -14.13 6.67 6.84
C LEU A 100 -14.56 7.95 6.11
N GLY A 101 -15.82 7.97 5.67
CA GLY A 101 -16.46 9.18 5.13
C GLY A 101 -17.18 10.00 6.20
N PHE A 102 -16.78 9.88 7.46
CA PHE A 102 -17.43 10.49 8.62
C PHE A 102 -16.51 10.43 9.85
N GLY A 103 -16.89 11.15 10.90
CA GLY A 103 -16.17 11.23 12.17
C GLY A 103 -16.07 9.90 12.92
N ALA A 104 -15.09 9.81 13.80
CA ALA A 104 -14.79 8.60 14.58
C ALA A 104 -15.98 8.09 15.42
N ASP A 105 -16.85 8.99 15.92
CA ASP A 105 -18.01 8.61 16.74
C ASP A 105 -19.00 7.76 15.96
N PHE A 106 -19.02 7.89 14.63
CA PHE A 106 -19.89 7.16 13.73
C PHE A 106 -19.29 5.86 13.18
N ALA A 107 -18.08 5.45 13.63
CA ALA A 107 -17.46 4.19 13.21
C ALA A 107 -18.35 2.96 13.48
N HIS A 108 -19.26 3.05 14.45
CA HIS A 108 -20.26 2.01 14.74
C HIS A 108 -21.24 1.73 13.57
N LYS A 109 -21.35 2.64 12.59
CA LYS A 109 -22.18 2.50 11.38
C LYS A 109 -21.52 1.66 10.29
N VAL A 110 -20.23 1.33 10.43
CA VAL A 110 -19.55 0.43 9.49
C VAL A 110 -20.18 -0.97 9.58
N PRO A 111 -20.53 -1.61 8.45
CA PRO A 111 -21.29 -2.88 8.46
C PRO A 111 -20.58 -4.04 9.17
N ASP A 112 -19.25 -4.11 9.09
CA ASP A 112 -18.46 -5.22 9.62
C ASP A 112 -17.50 -4.74 10.71
N LYS A 113 -17.88 -4.97 11.97
CA LYS A 113 -17.07 -4.58 13.12
C LYS A 113 -15.82 -5.44 13.28
N ASN A 114 -15.83 -6.68 12.81
CA ASN A 114 -14.67 -7.57 12.92
C ASN A 114 -13.53 -7.09 12.02
N VAL A 115 -13.87 -6.58 10.84
CA VAL A 115 -12.90 -5.92 9.95
C VAL A 115 -12.26 -4.72 10.65
N LEU A 116 -13.06 -3.88 11.31
CA LEU A 116 -12.52 -2.74 12.07
C LEU A 116 -11.61 -3.17 13.21
N CYS A 117 -12.00 -4.19 14.00
CA CYS A 117 -11.16 -4.72 15.08
C CYS A 117 -9.81 -5.19 14.56
N ASN A 118 -9.82 -6.12 13.60
CA ASN A 118 -8.60 -6.74 13.09
C ASN A 118 -7.66 -5.68 12.47
N MET A 119 -8.23 -4.73 11.74
CA MET A 119 -7.49 -3.60 11.17
C MET A 119 -6.84 -2.74 12.26
N ALA A 120 -7.60 -2.28 13.26
CA ALA A 120 -7.09 -1.40 14.30
C ALA A 120 -6.11 -2.09 15.26
N ASP A 121 -6.32 -3.37 15.55
CA ASP A 121 -5.57 -4.08 16.61
C ASP A 121 -4.24 -4.64 16.10
N SER A 122 -4.16 -5.11 14.85
CA SER A 122 -2.96 -5.83 14.38
C SER A 122 -2.58 -5.62 12.92
N SER A 123 -3.54 -5.30 12.05
CA SER A 123 -3.38 -5.55 10.60
C SER A 123 -3.61 -4.32 9.72
N GLY A 124 -3.47 -3.12 10.29
CA GLY A 124 -3.44 -1.87 9.53
C GLY A 124 -3.97 -0.67 10.31
N ALA A 125 -4.81 0.15 9.65
CA ALA A 125 -5.31 1.39 10.23
C ALA A 125 -6.65 1.84 9.68
N ILE A 126 -7.46 2.49 10.52
CA ILE A 126 -8.67 3.20 10.12
C ILE A 126 -8.38 4.69 10.17
N ILE A 127 -8.70 5.42 9.09
CA ILE A 127 -8.39 6.84 8.95
C ILE A 127 -9.67 7.65 8.68
N THR A 128 -9.79 8.81 9.30
CA THR A 128 -10.78 9.83 8.93
C THR A 128 -10.17 11.23 8.93
N GLU A 129 -10.62 12.10 8.04
CA GLU A 129 -10.28 13.53 8.07
C GLU A 129 -11.34 14.39 8.80
N PHE A 130 -12.45 13.78 9.16
CA PHE A 130 -13.59 14.47 9.77
C PHE A 130 -13.44 14.52 11.29
N ASN A 131 -13.94 15.58 11.92
CA ASN A 131 -14.01 15.66 13.38
C ASN A 131 -14.92 14.55 13.93
N ASP A 132 -14.71 14.16 15.19
CA ASP A 132 -15.33 12.98 15.80
C ASP A 132 -16.86 12.94 15.63
N ASN A 133 -17.53 14.09 15.78
CA ASN A 133 -18.98 14.25 15.75
C ASN A 133 -19.58 14.59 14.36
N GLU A 134 -18.80 14.53 13.27
CA GLU A 134 -19.31 14.80 11.92
C GLU A 134 -19.95 13.56 11.29
N GLU A 135 -21.27 13.60 11.08
CA GLU A 135 -21.99 12.51 10.43
C GLU A 135 -21.73 12.47 8.91
N GLY A 136 -21.80 11.26 8.34
CA GLY A 136 -21.62 11.05 6.90
C GLY A 136 -22.74 11.68 6.09
N ALA A 137 -22.37 12.37 5.01
CA ALA A 137 -23.29 13.01 4.08
C ALA A 137 -22.84 12.78 2.63
N PRO A 138 -23.68 12.99 1.61
CA PRO A 138 -23.29 12.73 0.21
C PRO A 138 -21.98 13.40 -0.23
N TRP A 139 -21.67 14.58 0.33
CA TRP A 139 -20.44 15.33 0.03
C TRP A 139 -19.20 14.84 0.78
N THR A 140 -19.34 14.06 1.85
CA THR A 140 -18.20 13.55 2.63
C THR A 140 -17.51 12.39 1.93
N PHE A 141 -18.24 11.57 1.17
CA PHE A 141 -17.67 10.42 0.46
C PHE A 141 -16.67 10.82 -0.65
N PRO A 142 -16.97 11.79 -1.55
CA PRO A 142 -15.96 12.27 -2.51
C PRO A 142 -14.72 12.87 -1.83
N LYS A 143 -14.88 13.57 -0.70
CA LYS A 143 -13.75 14.09 0.10
C LYS A 143 -12.88 12.98 0.68
N ARG A 144 -13.49 11.87 1.11
CA ARG A 144 -12.77 10.67 1.54
C ARG A 144 -12.11 9.93 0.37
N ASP A 145 -12.74 9.86 -0.79
CA ASP A 145 -12.28 9.04 -1.92
C ASP A 145 -10.93 9.52 -2.50
N ARG A 146 -10.64 10.82 -2.43
CA ARG A 146 -9.29 11.34 -2.75
C ARG A 146 -8.22 10.86 -1.78
N ILE A 147 -8.55 10.61 -0.51
CA ILE A 147 -7.61 10.07 0.49
C ILE A 147 -7.29 8.61 0.16
N ILE A 148 -8.30 7.82 -0.24
CA ILE A 148 -8.10 6.45 -0.74
C ILE A 148 -7.10 6.47 -1.91
N ALA A 149 -7.38 7.30 -2.92
CA ALA A 149 -6.51 7.41 -4.09
C ALA A 149 -5.11 7.91 -3.72
N ALA A 150 -4.99 8.86 -2.80
CA ALA A 150 -3.71 9.40 -2.36
C ALA A 150 -2.85 8.38 -1.60
N LEU A 151 -3.43 7.54 -0.74
CA LEU A 151 -2.63 6.58 0.02
C LEU A 151 -2.13 5.41 -0.83
N ALA A 152 -2.86 5.02 -1.87
CA ALA A 152 -2.50 3.88 -2.72
C ALA A 152 -1.42 4.18 -3.77
N SER A 153 -0.72 3.16 -4.26
CA SER A 153 0.19 3.29 -5.42
C SER A 153 -0.54 3.21 -6.76
N ALA A 154 -1.63 2.44 -6.81
CA ALA A 154 -2.50 2.30 -7.97
C ALA A 154 -3.94 2.04 -7.51
N VAL A 155 -4.91 2.15 -8.42
CA VAL A 155 -6.33 1.93 -8.11
C VAL A 155 -6.89 0.80 -8.98
N LEU A 156 -7.51 -0.20 -8.35
CA LEU A 156 -8.28 -1.26 -9.00
C LEU A 156 -9.78 -1.01 -8.83
N VAL A 157 -10.50 -0.99 -9.94
CA VAL A 157 -11.96 -0.91 -9.98
C VAL A 157 -12.54 -2.29 -10.30
N VAL A 158 -13.22 -2.91 -9.33
CA VAL A 158 -13.75 -4.29 -9.48
C VAL A 158 -15.08 -4.30 -10.23
N GLU A 159 -16.05 -3.51 -9.77
CA GLU A 159 -17.33 -3.32 -10.44
C GLU A 159 -17.75 -1.86 -10.27
N ALA A 160 -18.29 -1.23 -11.31
CA ALA A 160 -18.85 0.10 -11.21
C ALA A 160 -19.93 0.30 -12.29
N ALA A 161 -21.05 0.90 -11.90
CA ALA A 161 -21.96 1.50 -12.86
C ALA A 161 -21.31 2.75 -13.50
N GLU A 162 -21.81 3.16 -14.66
CA GLU A 162 -21.30 4.33 -15.39
C GLU A 162 -21.35 5.63 -14.55
N LYS A 163 -22.43 5.82 -13.76
CA LYS A 163 -22.58 6.92 -12.80
C LYS A 163 -22.36 6.45 -11.36
N SER A 164 -21.23 5.78 -11.11
CA SER A 164 -20.87 5.30 -9.76
C SER A 164 -20.07 6.35 -8.97
N GLY A 165 -20.26 6.38 -7.64
CA GLY A 165 -19.38 7.13 -6.73
C GLY A 165 -17.90 6.71 -6.82
N THR A 166 -17.63 5.48 -7.27
CA THR A 166 -16.27 4.99 -7.57
C THR A 166 -15.50 5.91 -8.53
N MET A 167 -16.20 6.66 -9.40
CA MET A 167 -15.57 7.57 -10.35
C MET A 167 -14.88 8.76 -9.66
N TYR A 168 -15.24 9.10 -8.42
CA TYR A 168 -14.51 10.11 -7.64
C TYR A 168 -13.09 9.63 -7.31
N THR A 169 -12.94 8.38 -6.86
CA THR A 169 -11.62 7.77 -6.61
C THR A 169 -10.80 7.70 -7.90
N VAL A 170 -11.42 7.30 -9.02
CA VAL A 170 -10.75 7.24 -10.32
C VAL A 170 -10.27 8.61 -10.77
N SER A 171 -11.10 9.64 -10.61
CA SER A 171 -10.75 11.01 -10.98
C SER A 171 -9.57 11.51 -10.14
N ALA A 172 -9.63 11.31 -8.82
CA ALA A 172 -8.53 11.66 -7.92
C ALA A 172 -7.23 10.90 -8.25
N ALA A 173 -7.32 9.62 -8.61
CA ALA A 173 -6.16 8.82 -9.02
C ALA A 173 -5.50 9.39 -10.28
N ARG A 174 -6.30 9.77 -11.29
CA ARG A 174 -5.80 10.39 -12.52
C ARG A 174 -5.16 11.75 -12.28
N GLU A 175 -5.74 12.58 -11.41
CA GLU A 175 -5.14 13.86 -10.99
C GLU A 175 -3.78 13.66 -10.33
N LEU A 176 -3.65 12.60 -9.52
CA LEU A 176 -2.40 12.19 -8.88
C LEU A 176 -1.47 11.39 -9.80
N LYS A 177 -1.80 11.25 -11.10
CA LYS A 177 -1.05 10.49 -12.11
C LYS A 177 -0.78 9.04 -11.70
N LYS A 178 -1.75 8.43 -11.02
CA LYS A 178 -1.70 7.02 -10.61
C LYS A 178 -2.37 6.14 -11.64
N GLU A 179 -1.83 4.94 -11.79
CA GLU A 179 -2.39 3.96 -12.70
C GLU A 179 -3.78 3.52 -12.22
N VAL A 180 -4.72 3.51 -13.16
CA VAL A 180 -6.09 3.02 -12.94
C VAL A 180 -6.24 1.72 -13.69
N MET A 181 -6.64 0.69 -12.95
CA MET A 181 -6.90 -0.65 -13.43
C MET A 181 -8.38 -0.98 -13.26
N ALA A 182 -8.91 -1.82 -14.14
CA ALA A 182 -10.31 -2.23 -14.08
C ALA A 182 -10.50 -3.69 -14.47
N ILE A 183 -11.40 -4.36 -13.75
CA ILE A 183 -11.82 -5.73 -14.01
C ILE A 183 -12.87 -5.70 -15.13
N PRO A 184 -12.68 -6.43 -16.24
CA PRO A 184 -13.67 -6.49 -17.30
C PRO A 184 -14.93 -7.21 -16.81
N GLY A 185 -16.08 -6.90 -17.38
CA GLY A 185 -17.31 -7.59 -17.01
C GLY A 185 -18.30 -7.72 -18.16
N ASN A 186 -19.38 -8.46 -17.90
CA ASN A 186 -20.43 -8.68 -18.89
C ASN A 186 -21.01 -7.34 -19.38
N ILE A 187 -21.02 -7.11 -20.70
CA ILE A 187 -21.51 -5.86 -21.31
C ILE A 187 -23.00 -5.57 -21.01
N PHE A 188 -23.77 -6.60 -20.65
CA PHE A 188 -25.17 -6.46 -20.24
C PHE A 188 -25.34 -6.20 -18.74
N SER A 189 -24.30 -6.39 -17.93
CA SER A 189 -24.33 -6.10 -16.50
C SER A 189 -24.23 -4.60 -16.25
N PRO A 190 -25.22 -3.97 -15.57
CA PRO A 190 -25.16 -2.54 -15.27
C PRO A 190 -23.94 -2.14 -14.44
N VAL A 191 -23.46 -3.02 -13.56
CA VAL A 191 -22.29 -2.78 -12.70
C VAL A 191 -20.96 -3.07 -13.38
N SER A 192 -20.96 -3.53 -14.64
CA SER A 192 -19.75 -3.69 -15.45
C SER A 192 -19.60 -2.59 -16.51
N LYS A 193 -20.63 -1.78 -16.74
CA LYS A 193 -20.58 -0.69 -17.72
C LYS A 193 -19.47 0.32 -17.41
N GLY A 194 -19.32 0.70 -16.15
CA GLY A 194 -18.30 1.65 -15.71
C GLY A 194 -16.88 1.08 -15.87
N THR A 195 -16.62 -0.16 -15.46
CA THR A 195 -15.30 -0.77 -15.64
C THR A 195 -14.95 -0.94 -17.11
N ASN A 196 -15.88 -1.40 -17.94
CA ASN A 196 -15.65 -1.52 -19.39
C ASN A 196 -15.42 -0.16 -20.05
N GLN A 197 -16.12 0.90 -19.62
CA GLN A 197 -15.87 2.28 -20.07
C GLN A 197 -14.47 2.76 -19.65
N LEU A 198 -14.03 2.47 -18.42
CA LEU A 198 -12.69 2.81 -17.95
C LEU A 198 -11.62 2.15 -18.83
N ILE A 199 -11.79 0.86 -19.14
CA ILE A 199 -10.86 0.11 -20.02
C ILE A 199 -10.81 0.74 -21.41
N LYS A 200 -11.97 1.05 -22.00
CA LYS A 200 -12.03 1.79 -23.29
C LYS A 200 -11.34 3.15 -23.22
N GLY A 201 -11.42 3.81 -22.06
CA GLY A 201 -10.77 5.09 -21.77
C GLY A 201 -9.30 4.98 -21.34
N GLY A 202 -8.66 3.82 -21.52
CA GLY A 202 -7.23 3.63 -21.28
C GLY A 202 -6.86 3.13 -19.89
N ALA A 203 -7.82 2.76 -19.04
CA ALA A 203 -7.49 2.02 -17.81
C ALA A 203 -6.95 0.63 -18.18
N ARG A 204 -5.93 0.16 -17.46
CA ARG A 204 -5.35 -1.17 -17.70
C ARG A 204 -6.36 -2.25 -17.33
N LEU A 205 -6.62 -3.15 -18.26
CA LEU A 205 -7.46 -4.32 -18.05
C LEU A 205 -6.73 -5.31 -17.13
N VAL A 206 -7.44 -5.85 -16.14
CA VAL A 206 -6.92 -6.84 -15.20
C VAL A 206 -7.75 -8.11 -15.30
N CYS A 207 -7.08 -9.23 -15.60
CA CYS A 207 -7.65 -10.57 -15.61
C CYS A 207 -7.09 -11.45 -14.49
N GLY A 208 -6.02 -11.02 -13.82
CA GLY A 208 -5.44 -11.75 -12.70
C GLY A 208 -4.45 -10.92 -11.88
N VAL A 209 -3.91 -11.53 -10.82
CA VAL A 209 -2.98 -10.85 -9.90
C VAL A 209 -1.71 -10.36 -10.60
N SER A 210 -1.22 -11.07 -11.62
CA SER A 210 0.00 -10.73 -12.35
C SER A 210 -0.07 -9.33 -12.96
N ASP A 211 -1.22 -8.95 -13.52
CA ASP A 211 -1.44 -7.65 -14.17
C ASP A 211 -1.30 -6.50 -13.17
N ILE A 212 -1.70 -6.75 -11.91
CA ILE A 212 -1.60 -5.79 -10.81
C ILE A 212 -0.16 -5.70 -10.31
N LEU A 213 0.50 -6.84 -10.09
CA LEU A 213 1.86 -6.86 -9.55
C LEU A 213 2.88 -6.24 -10.51
N GLU A 214 2.66 -6.37 -11.82
CA GLU A 214 3.43 -5.69 -12.86
C GLU A 214 3.32 -4.16 -12.71
N VAL A 215 2.09 -3.63 -12.59
CA VAL A 215 1.85 -2.19 -12.41
C VAL A 215 2.47 -1.67 -11.12
N LEU A 216 2.34 -2.42 -10.04
CA LEU A 216 2.87 -2.03 -8.75
C LEU A 216 4.40 -2.13 -8.68
N ASP A 217 5.03 -2.80 -9.64
CA ASP A 217 6.47 -3.09 -9.67
C ASP A 217 6.93 -3.73 -8.35
N VAL A 218 6.15 -4.71 -7.87
CA VAL A 218 6.34 -5.32 -6.54
C VAL A 218 7.73 -5.91 -6.39
N SER A 219 8.29 -6.52 -7.44
CA SER A 219 9.62 -7.13 -7.39
C SER A 219 10.75 -6.11 -7.14
N ASN A 220 10.65 -4.88 -7.65
CA ASN A 220 11.65 -3.84 -7.38
C ASN A 220 11.34 -3.04 -6.11
N LYS A 221 10.06 -2.78 -5.81
CA LYS A 221 9.67 -2.04 -4.61
C LYS A 221 9.83 -2.87 -3.32
N ALA A 222 9.52 -4.16 -3.34
CA ALA A 222 9.79 -5.05 -2.21
C ALA A 222 11.29 -5.15 -1.90
N LYS A 223 12.14 -5.19 -2.94
CA LYS A 223 13.61 -5.08 -2.78
C LYS A 223 14.01 -3.75 -2.15
N LYS A 224 13.45 -2.63 -2.60
CA LYS A 224 13.75 -1.29 -2.02
C LYS A 224 13.28 -1.15 -0.57
N ILE A 225 12.12 -1.70 -0.21
CA ILE A 225 11.62 -1.70 1.18
C ILE A 225 12.47 -2.61 2.07
N ALA A 226 12.85 -3.80 1.58
CA ALA A 226 13.79 -4.69 2.28
C ALA A 226 15.16 -4.03 2.49
N CYS A 227 15.69 -3.30 1.49
CA CYS A 227 16.92 -2.53 1.62
C CYS A 227 16.80 -1.29 2.54
N ARG A 228 15.58 -0.80 2.80
CA ARG A 228 15.31 0.34 3.69
C ARG A 228 15.10 -0.03 5.15
N LYS A 229 15.01 -1.32 5.49
CA LYS A 229 15.25 -1.74 6.87
C LYS A 229 16.66 -1.30 7.24
N ASN A 230 16.76 -0.14 7.88
CA ASN A 230 17.99 0.40 8.45
C ASN A 230 18.47 -0.58 9.52
N PHE A 231 19.12 -1.66 9.10
CA PHE A 231 19.96 -2.41 9.99
C PHE A 231 21.05 -1.44 10.43
N PRO A 232 21.24 -1.22 11.74
CA PRO A 232 22.32 -0.35 12.20
C PRO A 232 23.63 -0.87 11.62
N VAL A 233 24.27 0.01 10.83
CA VAL A 233 25.55 -0.26 10.20
C VAL A 233 26.63 0.32 11.10
N SER A 234 27.56 -0.52 11.56
CA SER A 234 28.69 -0.08 12.37
C SER A 234 29.57 0.91 11.59
N ASN A 235 30.41 1.69 12.28
CA ASN A 235 31.32 2.61 11.60
C ASN A 235 32.30 1.86 10.68
N GLU A 236 32.72 0.65 11.06
CA GLU A 236 33.59 -0.21 10.25
C GLU A 236 32.86 -0.75 9.01
N GLU A 237 31.60 -1.19 9.16
CA GLU A 237 30.77 -1.64 8.02
C GLU A 237 30.54 -0.51 7.00
N LYS A 238 30.45 0.76 7.44
CA LYS A 238 30.36 1.91 6.52
C LYS A 238 31.63 2.09 5.70
N VAL A 239 32.80 1.92 6.31
CA VAL A 239 34.10 2.01 5.61
C VAL A 239 34.21 0.90 4.56
N VAL A 240 33.76 -0.33 4.88
CA VAL A 240 33.69 -1.44 3.92
C VAL A 240 32.78 -1.11 2.74
N LEU A 241 31.59 -0.54 3.00
CA LEU A 241 30.64 -0.14 1.96
C LEU A 241 31.12 1.03 1.08
N GLU A 242 32.02 1.89 1.58
CA GLU A 242 32.67 2.92 0.79
C GLU A 242 33.71 2.33 -0.15
N VAL A 243 34.53 1.40 0.33
CA VAL A 243 35.56 0.74 -0.50
C VAL A 243 34.93 -0.05 -1.67
N LEU A 244 33.82 -0.75 -1.40
CA LEU A 244 33.05 -1.51 -2.42
C LEU A 244 32.23 -0.62 -3.35
N LYS A 245 32.17 0.70 -3.13
CA LYS A 245 31.46 1.63 -4.03
C LYS A 245 32.17 1.74 -5.40
N ASN A 246 33.46 1.43 -5.44
CA ASN A 246 34.31 1.60 -6.62
C ASN A 246 34.43 0.32 -7.49
N GLY A 247 33.65 -0.72 -7.19
CA GLY A 247 33.60 -1.95 -7.98
C GLY A 247 33.73 -3.22 -7.13
N ASP A 248 33.79 -4.35 -7.83
CA ASP A 248 33.92 -5.67 -7.24
C ASP A 248 35.37 -5.87 -6.73
N LEU A 249 35.52 -6.31 -5.48
CA LEU A 249 36.84 -6.49 -4.85
C LEU A 249 36.94 -7.83 -4.15
N TYR A 250 38.14 -8.40 -4.13
CA TYR A 250 38.43 -9.57 -3.30
C TYR A 250 38.41 -9.17 -1.82
N ILE A 251 38.06 -10.12 -0.97
CA ILE A 251 38.06 -9.93 0.49
C ILE A 251 39.42 -9.40 1.01
N ASP A 252 40.52 -9.86 0.44
CA ASP A 252 41.88 -9.41 0.80
C ASP A 252 42.11 -7.94 0.40
N ASP A 253 41.63 -7.52 -0.78
CA ASP A 253 41.73 -6.12 -1.23
C ASP A 253 40.90 -5.18 -0.36
N VAL A 254 39.74 -5.64 0.12
CA VAL A 254 38.92 -4.89 1.06
C VAL A 254 39.67 -4.73 2.39
N ALA A 255 40.29 -5.78 2.92
CA ALA A 255 41.09 -5.69 4.14
C ALA A 255 42.27 -4.70 3.99
N VAL A 256 43.00 -4.75 2.87
CA VAL A 256 44.11 -3.83 2.61
C VAL A 256 43.64 -2.38 2.51
N LYS A 257 42.56 -2.11 1.78
CA LYS A 257 42.04 -0.75 1.58
C LYS A 257 41.39 -0.14 2.82
N THR A 258 40.83 -0.98 3.69
CA THR A 258 40.17 -0.52 4.92
C THR A 258 41.12 -0.46 6.12
N GLY A 259 42.25 -1.18 6.08
CA GLY A 259 43.17 -1.32 7.22
C GLY A 259 42.61 -2.19 8.35
N ILE A 260 41.54 -2.95 8.09
CA ILE A 260 40.87 -3.82 9.07
C ILE A 260 41.36 -5.26 8.87
N SER A 261 41.47 -6.04 9.95
CA SER A 261 41.91 -7.43 9.86
C SER A 261 40.93 -8.29 9.04
N ILE A 262 41.46 -9.29 8.34
CA ILE A 262 40.69 -10.18 7.47
C ILE A 262 39.54 -10.90 8.21
N SER A 263 39.74 -11.23 9.49
CA SER A 263 38.74 -11.89 10.33
C SER A 263 37.54 -10.98 10.61
N VAL A 264 37.79 -9.70 10.86
CA VAL A 264 36.75 -8.70 11.12
C VAL A 264 36.04 -8.31 9.82
N ILE A 265 36.78 -8.19 8.71
CA ILE A 265 36.18 -7.98 7.38
C ILE A 265 35.26 -9.13 6.98
N SER A 266 35.66 -10.39 7.20
CA SER A 266 34.82 -11.54 6.90
C SER A 266 33.48 -11.48 7.66
N ALA A 267 33.53 -11.19 8.96
CA ALA A 267 32.33 -11.04 9.78
C ALA A 267 31.43 -9.87 9.30
N HIS A 268 32.03 -8.72 8.97
CA HIS A 268 31.29 -7.56 8.45
C HIS A 268 30.68 -7.82 7.07
N LEU A 269 31.39 -8.49 6.16
CA LEU A 269 30.87 -8.85 4.83
C LEU A 269 29.72 -9.85 4.93
N THR A 270 29.82 -10.86 5.80
CA THR A 270 28.70 -11.78 6.06
C THR A 270 27.50 -11.03 6.67
N SER A 271 27.73 -10.16 7.66
CA SER A 271 26.70 -9.32 8.27
C SER A 271 26.00 -8.45 7.22
N LEU A 272 26.76 -7.75 6.38
CA LEU A 272 26.26 -6.90 5.31
C LEU A 272 25.55 -7.68 4.20
N GLU A 273 25.98 -8.91 3.93
CA GLU A 273 25.33 -9.81 2.96
C GLU A 273 23.96 -10.28 3.48
N LEU A 274 23.88 -10.62 4.77
CA LEU A 274 22.60 -10.92 5.45
C LEU A 274 21.67 -9.70 5.49
N LYS A 275 22.23 -8.48 5.60
CA LYS A 275 21.50 -7.19 5.50
C LYS A 275 21.13 -6.83 4.05
N GLY A 276 21.58 -7.60 3.05
CA GLY A 276 21.31 -7.34 1.64
C GLY A 276 22.03 -6.13 1.05
N MET A 277 23.09 -5.64 1.69
CA MET A 277 23.86 -4.46 1.26
C MET A 277 25.08 -4.82 0.40
N VAL A 278 25.56 -6.05 0.50
CA VAL A 278 26.63 -6.60 -0.35
C VAL A 278 26.26 -8.01 -0.80
N LYS A 279 26.94 -8.52 -1.82
CA LYS A 279 26.74 -9.87 -2.35
C LYS A 279 28.08 -10.48 -2.75
N ASN A 280 28.30 -11.74 -2.37
CA ASN A 280 29.40 -12.54 -2.88
C ASN A 280 29.11 -12.97 -4.33
N VAL A 281 29.98 -12.58 -5.27
CA VAL A 281 29.84 -12.94 -6.70
C VAL A 281 30.62 -14.21 -7.08
N GLY A 282 31.20 -14.90 -6.08
CA GLY A 282 32.00 -16.11 -6.22
C GLY A 282 33.49 -15.86 -6.04
N GLY A 283 34.23 -16.88 -5.58
CA GLY A 283 35.69 -16.81 -5.48
C GLY A 283 36.24 -15.82 -4.44
N GLY A 284 35.44 -15.43 -3.44
CA GLY A 284 35.83 -14.45 -2.43
C GLY A 284 35.75 -12.99 -2.90
N VAL A 285 35.06 -12.74 -4.02
CA VAL A 285 34.82 -11.40 -4.55
C VAL A 285 33.46 -10.89 -4.07
N TYR A 286 33.41 -9.65 -3.60
CA TYR A 286 32.21 -9.01 -3.08
C TYR A 286 31.85 -7.77 -3.88
N ARG A 287 30.55 -7.55 -4.06
CA ARG A 287 29.95 -6.39 -4.74
C ARG A 287 28.94 -5.70 -3.82
N LYS A 288 28.87 -4.38 -3.86
CA LYS A 288 27.79 -3.61 -3.22
C LYS A 288 26.48 -3.73 -4.02
N VAL A 289 25.37 -4.01 -3.33
CA VAL A 289 24.03 -4.15 -3.91
C VAL A 289 23.32 -2.81 -3.98
#